data_AF-A0A060CQX9-F1
#
_entry.id   AF-A0A060CQX9-F1
#
_cell.length_a   1.000
_cell.length_b   1.000
_cell.length_c   1.000
_cell.angle_alpha   90.00
_cell.angle_beta   90.00
_cell.angle_gamma   90.00
#
_symmetry.space_group_name_H-M   'P 1'
#
loop_
_entity.id
_entity.type
_entity.pdbx_description
1 polymer ?
#
loop_
_entity_poly.entity_id
_entity_poly.type
_entity_poly.pdbx_seq_one_letter_code
_entity_poly.pdbx_strand_id
1 'polypeptide(L)'
;MTCPDWENPQLTGRNRLPARAYFLPFADVASAREGDRCAALGFVDLTGSWQFTLFEGRGRVPRDVASRELAGAAAVDVPHMWQFDGFGRLQYTD
;
A
#
# COMPACT_ATOMS: atom_id res chain seq x y z
N MET A 1 -6.54 28.69 -7.10
CA MET A 1 -5.76 27.53 -6.61
C MET A 1 -6.72 26.39 -6.35
N THR A 2 -6.42 25.17 -6.80
CA THR A 2 -7.27 23.99 -6.54
C THR A 2 -6.90 23.39 -5.18
N CYS A 3 -7.90 23.12 -4.33
CA CYS A 3 -7.72 22.38 -3.09
C CYS A 3 -7.12 21.00 -3.40
N PRO A 4 -6.08 20.54 -2.68
CA PRO A 4 -5.54 19.22 -2.91
C PRO A 4 -6.48 18.10 -2.44
N ASP A 5 -6.39 16.94 -3.08
CA ASP A 5 -7.35 15.84 -2.85
C ASP A 5 -7.41 15.37 -1.39
N TRP A 6 -6.28 15.29 -0.68
CA TRP A 6 -6.23 14.83 0.72
C TRP A 6 -6.82 15.85 1.71
N GLU A 7 -7.11 17.08 1.26
CA GLU A 7 -7.81 18.12 2.04
C GLU A 7 -9.30 18.23 1.64
N ASN A 8 -9.78 17.38 0.71
CA ASN A 8 -11.16 17.39 0.26
C ASN A 8 -11.94 16.16 0.78
N PRO A 9 -12.76 16.30 1.83
CA PRO A 9 -13.50 15.17 2.41
C PRO A 9 -14.58 14.60 1.48
N GLN A 10 -15.01 15.35 0.45
CA GLN A 10 -15.98 14.87 -0.54
C GLN A 10 -15.32 13.96 -1.60
N LEU A 11 -13.98 13.94 -1.67
CA LEU A 11 -13.22 13.13 -2.61
C LEU A 11 -12.50 11.99 -1.86
N THR A 12 -13.20 10.88 -1.67
CA THR A 12 -12.66 9.72 -0.92
C THR A 12 -11.79 8.77 -1.77
N GLY A 13 -11.61 9.06 -3.06
CA GLY A 13 -10.77 8.27 -3.96
C GLY A 13 -10.93 8.66 -5.44
N ARG A 14 -9.93 8.30 -6.26
CA ARG A 14 -9.95 8.48 -7.72
C ARG A 14 -9.69 7.13 -8.39
N ASN A 15 -10.43 6.84 -9.47
CA ASN A 15 -10.24 5.65 -10.31
C ASN A 15 -10.26 4.30 -9.56
N ARG A 16 -10.85 4.27 -8.36
CA ARG A 16 -11.04 3.02 -7.61
C ARG A 16 -12.19 2.24 -8.25
N LEU A 17 -12.01 0.94 -8.42
CA LEU A 17 -13.08 0.05 -8.87
C LEU A 17 -14.27 0.08 -7.89
N PRO A 18 -15.52 -0.13 -8.34
CA PRO A 18 -16.67 -0.25 -7.47
C PRO A 18 -16.49 -1.33 -6.40
N ALA A 19 -17.03 -1.09 -5.21
CA ALA A 19 -17.02 -2.08 -4.14
C ALA A 19 -17.79 -3.34 -4.58
N ARG A 20 -17.24 -4.52 -4.27
CA ARG A 20 -17.85 -5.82 -4.55
C ARG A 20 -17.45 -6.83 -3.48
N ALA A 21 -18.17 -7.95 -3.41
CA ALA A 21 -17.75 -9.08 -2.59
C ALA A 21 -16.37 -9.60 -3.04
N TYR A 22 -15.56 -10.03 -2.08
CA TYR A 22 -14.26 -10.61 -2.34
C TYR A 22 -14.40 -12.06 -2.79
N PHE A 23 -13.79 -12.40 -3.92
CA PHE A 23 -13.67 -13.77 -4.41
C PHE A 23 -12.46 -13.86 -5.33
N LEU A 24 -11.81 -15.02 -5.30
CA LEU A 24 -10.69 -15.36 -6.16
C LEU A 24 -11.10 -16.50 -7.10
N PRO A 25 -10.64 -16.48 -8.36
CA PRO A 25 -10.84 -17.60 -9.27
C PRO A 25 -9.91 -18.76 -8.87
N PHE A 26 -10.43 -19.98 -8.92
CA PHE A 26 -9.68 -21.21 -8.69
C PHE A 26 -9.89 -22.16 -9.88
N ALA A 27 -8.97 -23.11 -10.06
CA ALA A 27 -9.04 -24.07 -11.15
C ALA A 27 -10.20 -25.08 -10.97
N ASP A 28 -10.54 -25.42 -9.72
CA ASP A 28 -11.59 -26.38 -9.40
C ASP A 28 -12.25 -26.09 -8.03
N VAL A 29 -13.31 -26.84 -7.73
CA VAL A 29 -14.07 -26.71 -6.47
C VAL A 29 -13.28 -27.18 -5.25
N ALA A 30 -12.34 -28.12 -5.41
CA ALA A 30 -11.57 -28.65 -4.29
C ALA A 30 -10.59 -27.60 -3.77
N SER A 31 -9.79 -27.01 -4.66
CA SER A 31 -8.89 -25.87 -4.37
C SER A 31 -9.66 -24.66 -3.84
N ALA A 32 -10.83 -24.34 -4.41
CA ALA A 32 -11.68 -23.26 -3.90
C ALA A 32 -12.16 -23.49 -2.46
N ARG A 33 -12.36 -24.75 -2.03
CA ARG A 33 -12.80 -25.09 -0.67
C ARG A 33 -11.66 -25.02 0.36
N GLU A 34 -10.42 -25.29 -0.05
CA GLU A 34 -9.23 -25.12 0.81
C GLU A 34 -9.03 -23.64 1.18
N GLY A 35 -9.41 -22.73 0.28
CA GLY A 35 -9.41 -21.29 0.55
C GLY A 35 -8.02 -20.65 0.59
N ASP A 36 -6.98 -21.36 0.16
CA ASP A 36 -5.64 -20.80 0.04
C ASP A 36 -5.58 -19.80 -1.12
N ARG A 37 -5.45 -18.51 -0.80
CA ARG A 37 -5.31 -17.43 -1.78
C ARG A 37 -4.12 -17.64 -2.72
N CYS A 38 -3.05 -18.28 -2.26
CA CYS A 38 -1.85 -18.51 -3.04
C CYS A 38 -2.06 -19.55 -4.15
N ALA A 39 -3.10 -20.39 -4.04
CA ALA A 39 -3.50 -21.34 -5.07
C ALA A 39 -4.47 -20.74 -6.10
N ALA A 40 -4.93 -19.49 -5.91
CA ALA A 40 -5.86 -18.85 -6.83
C ALA A 40 -5.21 -18.46 -8.17
N LEU A 41 -6.01 -18.51 -9.23
CA LEU A 41 -5.57 -18.14 -10.57
C LEU A 41 -5.28 -16.64 -10.66
N GLY A 42 -4.07 -16.30 -11.10
CA GLY A 42 -3.66 -14.91 -11.27
C GLY A 42 -3.44 -14.14 -9.98
N PHE A 43 -3.31 -14.82 -8.83
CA PHE A 43 -2.90 -14.21 -7.58
C PHE A 43 -1.36 -14.14 -7.47
N VAL A 44 -0.85 -13.02 -6.97
CA VAL A 44 0.56 -12.83 -6.64
C VAL A 44 0.63 -12.14 -5.29
N ASP A 45 1.36 -12.73 -4.34
CA ASP A 45 1.67 -12.07 -3.07
C ASP A 45 2.83 -11.09 -3.26
N LEU A 46 2.61 -9.84 -2.84
CA LEU A 46 3.61 -8.76 -2.88
C LEU A 46 4.11 -8.38 -1.47
N THR A 47 3.74 -9.17 -0.46
CA THR A 47 4.30 -9.12 0.89
C THR A 47 5.80 -9.39 0.84
N GLY A 48 6.58 -8.70 1.68
CA GLY A 48 8.03 -8.90 1.76
C GLY A 48 8.77 -7.57 1.83
N SER A 49 10.02 -7.56 1.35
CA SER A 49 10.91 -6.41 1.46
C SER A 49 10.59 -5.32 0.42
N TRP A 50 10.43 -4.09 0.89
CA TRP A 50 10.20 -2.89 0.08
C TRP A 50 11.21 -1.80 0.43
N GLN A 51 11.53 -0.95 -0.55
CA GLN A 51 12.31 0.27 -0.34
C GLN A 51 11.41 1.39 0.16
N PHE A 52 11.78 1.99 1.29
CA PHE A 52 10.97 3.00 1.98
C PHE A 52 11.80 4.23 2.35
N THR A 53 11.18 5.40 2.26
CA THR A 53 11.77 6.68 2.69
C THR A 53 10.65 7.58 3.21
N LEU A 54 10.76 8.02 4.47
CA LEU A 54 9.84 8.98 5.05
C LEU A 54 10.31 10.42 4.76
N PHE A 55 9.39 11.27 4.30
CA PHE A 55 9.63 12.70 4.10
C PHE A 55 8.72 13.51 5.03
N GLU A 56 9.23 14.62 5.56
CA GLU A 56 8.48 15.56 6.44
C GLU A 56 7.27 16.23 5.75
N GLY A 57 7.19 16.19 4.42
CA GLY A 57 6.04 16.72 3.70
C GLY A 57 6.15 16.55 2.19
N ARG A 58 5.00 16.69 1.50
CA ARG A 58 4.87 16.44 0.06
C ARG A 58 5.83 17.28 -0.80
N GLY A 59 6.13 18.50 -0.39
CA GLY A 59 7.06 19.38 -1.10
C GLY A 59 8.52 18.89 -1.10
N ARG A 60 8.86 17.93 -0.23
CA ARG A 60 10.20 17.31 -0.16
C ARG A 60 10.33 16.06 -1.02
N VAL A 61 9.21 15.51 -1.50
CA VAL A 61 9.21 14.32 -2.34
C VAL A 61 9.71 14.70 -3.74
N PRO A 62 10.78 14.06 -4.25
CA PRO A 62 11.26 14.31 -5.61
C PRO A 62 10.17 13.98 -6.63
N ARG A 63 10.03 14.82 -7.67
CA ARG A 63 9.00 14.63 -8.71
C ARG A 63 9.20 13.36 -9.53
N ASP A 64 10.43 12.85 -9.55
CA ASP A 64 10.88 11.69 -10.31
C ASP A 64 10.96 10.41 -9.45
N VAL A 65 10.44 10.43 -8.22
CA VAL A 65 10.50 9.28 -7.27
C VAL A 65 9.89 8.00 -7.84
N ALA A 66 8.90 8.11 -8.72
CA ALA A 66 8.25 6.95 -9.34
C ALA A 66 9.10 6.31 -10.47
N SER A 67 10.12 7.02 -10.96
CA SER A 67 10.94 6.59 -12.09
C SER A 67 12.33 6.11 -11.72
N ARG A 68 12.70 6.13 -10.43
CA ARG A 68 14.02 5.70 -9.97
C ARG A 68 14.02 5.28 -8.52
N GLU A 69 15.06 4.56 -8.14
CA GLU A 69 15.36 4.30 -6.73
C GLU A 69 15.91 5.57 -6.03
N LEU A 70 15.59 5.68 -4.75
CA LEU A 70 16.11 6.73 -3.89
C LEU A 70 17.36 6.21 -3.16
N ALA A 71 18.47 6.93 -3.30
CA ALA A 71 19.67 6.64 -2.53
C ALA A 71 19.37 6.78 -1.02
N GLY A 72 19.79 5.79 -0.24
CA GLY A 72 19.58 5.75 1.20
C GLY A 72 18.17 5.34 1.63
N ALA A 73 17.35 4.81 0.72
CA ALA A 73 16.10 4.16 1.11
C ALA A 73 16.39 2.97 2.04
N ALA A 74 15.52 2.78 3.03
CA ALA A 74 15.59 1.66 3.94
C ALA A 74 14.81 0.47 3.38
N ALA A 75 15.30 -0.74 3.61
CA ALA A 75 14.51 -1.94 3.39
C ALA A 75 13.59 -2.18 4.59
N VAL A 76 12.29 -2.35 4.35
CA VAL A 76 11.26 -2.65 5.36
C VAL A 76 10.39 -3.80 4.89
N ASP A 77 9.85 -4.60 5.81
CA ASP A 77 8.93 -5.68 5.47
C ASP A 77 7.49 -5.15 5.46
N VAL A 78 6.76 -5.29 4.35
CA VAL A 78 5.36 -4.87 4.22
C VAL A 78 4.46 -6.11 4.32
N PRO A 79 3.35 -6.07 5.08
CA PRO A 79 2.77 -4.90 5.76
C PRO A 79 3.43 -4.59 7.12
N HIS A 80 3.66 -3.31 7.40
CA HIS A 80 4.16 -2.81 8.69
C HIS A 80 3.54 -1.46 9.05
N MET A 81 3.79 -1.00 10.28
CA MET A 81 3.59 0.39 10.69
C MET A 81 4.96 1.06 10.80
N TRP A 82 5.22 2.09 9.98
CA TRP A 82 6.55 2.68 9.85
C TRP A 82 7.13 3.21 11.18
N GLN A 83 6.27 3.55 12.15
CA GLN A 83 6.72 4.00 13.48
C GLN A 83 7.44 2.91 14.27
N PHE A 84 7.09 1.63 14.07
CA PHE A 84 7.78 0.52 14.74
C PHE A 84 9.16 0.24 14.14
N ASP A 85 9.39 0.67 12.90
CA ASP A 85 10.69 0.58 12.22
C ASP A 85 11.56 1.84 12.46
N GLY A 86 11.13 2.72 13.38
CA GLY A 86 11.88 3.92 13.76
C GLY A 86 11.63 5.16 12.89
N PHE A 87 10.64 5.12 11.99
CA PHE A 87 10.28 6.28 11.17
C PHE A 87 9.23 7.16 11.85
N GLY A 88 9.56 8.43 12.05
CA GLY A 88 8.65 9.38 12.70
C GLY A 88 8.41 9.07 14.18
N ARG A 89 7.30 9.57 14.73
CA ARG A 89 6.95 9.39 16.15
C ARG A 89 5.59 8.73 16.27
N LEU A 90 5.51 7.66 17.05
CA LEU A 90 4.22 7.11 17.48
C LEU A 90 3.53 8.13 18.39
N GLN A 91 2.24 8.36 18.15
CA GLN A 91 1.44 9.29 18.92
C GLN A 91 0.27 8.53 19.55
N TYR A 92 0.02 8.79 20.82
CA TYR A 92 -1.14 8.29 21.55
C TYR A 92 -1.81 9.50 22.21
N THR A 93 -3.08 9.69 21.91
CA THR A 93 -3.94 10.75 22.44
C THR A 93 -5.29 10.13 22.76
N ASP A 94 -5.92 10.60 23.84
CA ASP A 94 -7.29 10.27 24.23
C ASP A 94 -8.35 11.09 23.49
#